data_AF-A0A0F8YDI8-F1
#
_entry.id   AF-A0A0F8YDI8-F1
#
_cell.length_a   1.000
_cell.length_b   1.000
_cell.length_c   1.000
_cell.angle_alpha   90.00
_cell.angle_beta   90.00
_cell.angle_gamma   90.00
#
_symmetry.space_group_name_H-M   'P 1'
#
loop_
_entity.id
_entity.type
_entity.pdbx_description
1 polymer ?
#
loop_
_entity_poly.entity_id
_entity_poly.type
_entity_poly.pdbx_seq_one_letter_code
_entity_poly.pdbx_strand_id
1 'polypeptide(L)'
;MKRLPNSVAVLILSFFVLAACVTPRPMVDSIADAIVVTSADIESAAAIVKNLCGNTVPGGPCAMGSLISTSTKDSFKRGLQEALDGVVAANRLLAAGRSVDAEDRLAIADAIVKVLQAELLRRQR
;
A
#
# COMPACT_ATOMS: atom_id res chain seq x y z
N MET A 1 30.42 52.77 9.85
CA MET A 1 29.06 53.36 9.71
C MET A 1 28.62 53.33 8.26
N LYS A 2 27.75 52.39 7.87
CA LYS A 2 26.93 52.44 6.63
C LYS A 2 25.62 51.70 6.92
N ARG A 3 24.51 52.38 6.62
CA ARG A 3 23.15 52.13 7.09
C ARG A 3 22.44 51.06 6.27
N LEU A 4 21.69 50.18 6.93
CA LEU A 4 20.60 49.40 6.33
C LEU A 4 19.41 50.32 6.01
N PRO A 5 18.70 50.14 4.90
CA PRO A 5 17.32 50.57 4.77
C PRO A 5 16.37 49.38 4.87
N ASN A 6 15.62 49.34 5.97
CA ASN A 6 14.27 48.77 6.00
C ASN A 6 13.38 49.63 5.12
N SER A 7 12.70 49.07 4.11
CA SER A 7 11.37 49.49 3.62
C SER A 7 11.06 48.84 2.27
N VAL A 8 10.39 47.69 2.27
CA VAL A 8 9.16 47.50 1.49
C VAL A 8 8.25 46.56 2.30
N ALA A 9 7.11 47.11 2.66
CA ALA A 9 6.06 46.49 3.44
C ALA A 9 5.29 45.43 2.61
N VAL A 10 4.90 44.35 3.30
CA VAL A 10 3.54 43.79 3.38
C VAL A 10 2.71 43.72 2.09
N LEU A 11 2.26 42.49 1.75
CA LEU A 11 1.14 42.05 0.87
C LEU A 11 1.69 40.96 -0.08
N ILE A 12 1.35 39.67 0.00
CA ILE A 12 0.01 39.06 -0.06
C ILE A 12 0.08 37.68 0.61
N LEU A 13 -0.63 37.55 1.73
CA LEU A 13 -1.32 36.30 2.07
C LEU A 13 -2.28 35.98 0.93
N SER A 14 -2.31 34.72 0.46
CA SER A 14 -3.45 34.00 -0.15
C SER A 14 -3.06 33.22 -1.40
N PHE A 15 -2.58 32.00 -1.22
CA PHE A 15 -3.00 30.92 -2.10
C PHE A 15 -3.62 29.83 -1.24
N PHE A 16 -4.96 29.91 -1.19
CA PHE A 16 -5.82 28.77 -0.96
C PHE A 16 -5.41 27.64 -1.90
N VAL A 17 -4.97 26.52 -1.34
CA VAL A 17 -5.31 25.20 -1.91
C VAL A 17 -5.87 24.37 -0.77
N LEU A 18 -7.20 24.39 -0.69
CA LEU A 18 -7.99 23.38 -0.02
C LEU A 18 -7.64 21.99 -0.59
N ALA A 19 -7.65 21.00 0.29
CA ALA A 19 -7.99 19.62 -0.01
C ALA A 19 -7.05 18.86 -0.97
N ALA A 20 -5.99 18.31 -0.40
CA ALA A 20 -5.92 16.85 -0.26
C ALA A 20 -4.98 16.53 0.90
N CYS A 21 -5.48 15.82 1.91
CA CYS A 21 -4.64 15.00 2.76
C CYS A 21 -4.05 13.89 1.88
N VAL A 22 -3.09 14.24 1.02
CA VAL A 22 -2.10 13.28 0.57
C VAL A 22 -1.23 13.11 1.79
N THR A 23 -1.53 12.11 2.61
CA THR A 23 -0.51 11.59 3.54
C THR A 23 0.71 11.32 2.67
N PRO A 24 1.83 12.04 2.88
CA PRO A 24 3.04 11.69 2.16
C PRO A 24 3.30 10.23 2.52
N ARG A 25 3.28 9.35 1.50
CA ARG A 25 3.89 8.03 1.66
C ARG A 25 5.30 8.32 2.17
N PRO A 26 5.77 7.65 3.25
CA PRO A 26 7.15 7.82 3.67
C PRO A 26 8.03 7.64 2.43
N MET A 27 8.95 8.57 2.18
CA MET A 27 10.00 8.34 1.20
C MET A 27 10.66 7.02 1.60
N VAL A 28 10.51 6.03 0.73
CA VAL A 28 11.01 4.69 0.99
C VAL A 28 12.48 4.73 0.62
N ASP A 29 13.30 5.18 1.56
CA ASP A 29 14.73 5.45 1.33
C ASP A 29 15.55 4.17 1.19
N SER A 30 14.95 3.00 1.46
CA SER A 30 15.60 1.68 1.31
C SER A 30 14.63 0.57 0.87
N ILE A 31 15.17 -0.46 0.21
CA ILE A 31 14.44 -1.69 -0.14
C ILE A 31 13.87 -2.37 1.12
N ALA A 32 14.56 -2.24 2.26
CA ALA A 32 14.09 -2.78 3.54
C ALA A 32 12.79 -2.10 3.99
N ASP A 33 12.70 -0.77 3.88
CA ASP A 33 11.48 -0.02 4.21
C ASP A 33 10.35 -0.38 3.24
N ALA A 34 10.67 -0.56 1.95
CA ALA A 34 9.71 -0.97 0.93
C ALA A 34 9.09 -2.35 1.26
N ILE A 35 9.91 -3.30 1.72
CA ILE A 35 9.45 -4.63 2.17
C ILE A 35 8.43 -4.50 3.32
N VAL A 36 8.71 -3.64 4.29
CA VAL A 36 7.82 -3.41 5.44
C VAL A 36 6.48 -2.81 4.98
N VAL A 37 6.53 -1.79 4.11
CA VAL A 37 5.33 -1.14 3.57
C VAL A 37 4.48 -2.12 2.77
N THR A 38 5.07 -2.85 1.82
CA THR A 38 4.32 -3.83 1.01
C THR A 38 3.74 -4.95 1.87
N SER A 39 4.45 -5.39 2.92
CA SER A 39 3.91 -6.37 3.88
C SER A 39 2.66 -5.84 4.59
N ALA A 40 2.71 -4.61 5.09
CA ALA A 40 1.57 -3.97 5.74
C ALA A 40 0.38 -3.79 4.77
N ASP A 41 0.65 -3.46 3.51
CA ASP A 41 -0.38 -3.34 2.47
C ASP A 41 -1.05 -4.69 2.15
N ILE A 42 -0.30 -5.80 2.15
CA ILE A 42 -0.84 -7.16 2.01
C ILE A 42 -1.78 -7.48 3.19
N GLU A 43 -1.35 -7.20 4.42
CA GLU A 43 -2.16 -7.43 5.63
C GLU A 43 -3.46 -6.62 5.60
N SER A 44 -3.36 -5.34 5.20
CA SER A 44 -4.52 -4.45 5.03
C SER A 44 -5.49 -4.98 3.99
N ALA A 45 -4.99 -5.38 2.81
CA ALA A 45 -5.82 -5.96 1.76
C ALA A 45 -6.48 -7.29 2.21
N ALA A 46 -5.77 -8.14 2.95
CA ALA A 46 -6.30 -9.37 3.51
C ALA A 46 -7.44 -9.10 4.52
N ALA A 47 -7.29 -8.07 5.37
CA ALA A 47 -8.34 -7.65 6.30
C ALA A 47 -9.60 -7.16 5.56
N ILE A 48 -9.44 -6.40 4.48
CA ILE A 48 -10.56 -5.96 3.65
C ILE A 48 -11.28 -7.17 3.02
N VAL A 49 -10.55 -8.13 2.44
CA VAL A 49 -11.13 -9.36 1.87
C VAL A 49 -11.95 -10.11 2.93
N LYS A 50 -11.41 -10.24 4.14
CA LYS A 50 -12.12 -10.88 5.27
C LYS A 50 -13.42 -10.14 5.60
N ASN A 51 -13.38 -8.82 5.67
CA ASN A 51 -14.57 -8.00 5.96
C ASN A 51 -15.62 -8.10 4.86
N LEU A 52 -15.23 -8.05 3.59
CA LEU A 52 -16.14 -8.21 2.45
C LEU A 52 -16.76 -9.62 2.40
N CYS A 53 -16.00 -10.64 2.80
CA CYS A 53 -16.43 -12.02 2.82
C CYS A 53 -17.30 -12.37 4.02
N GLY A 54 -17.13 -11.70 5.17
CA GLY A 54 -17.92 -11.90 6.37
C GLY A 54 -17.86 -13.33 6.96
N ASN A 55 -16.84 -14.12 6.60
CA ASN A 55 -16.74 -15.50 7.06
C ASN A 55 -16.54 -15.56 8.59
N THR A 56 -17.34 -16.38 9.26
CA THR A 56 -17.27 -16.55 10.73
C THR A 56 -16.29 -17.64 11.15
N VAL A 57 -15.88 -18.50 10.21
CA VAL A 57 -14.92 -19.58 10.41
C VAL A 57 -13.65 -19.31 9.59
N PRO A 58 -12.44 -19.42 10.15
CA PRO A 58 -11.19 -19.30 9.41
C PRO A 58 -11.15 -20.25 8.21
N GLY A 59 -10.89 -19.73 7.02
CA GLY A 59 -10.85 -20.52 5.78
C GLY A 59 -12.21 -20.98 5.24
N GLY A 60 -13.31 -20.76 5.97
CA GLY A 60 -14.66 -21.12 5.55
C GLY A 60 -15.18 -20.34 4.33
N PRO A 61 -16.37 -20.71 3.81
CA PRO A 61 -17.03 -19.95 2.76
C PRO A 61 -17.41 -18.54 3.26
N CYS A 62 -17.65 -17.63 2.31
CA CYS A 62 -18.20 -16.33 2.66
C CYS A 62 -19.63 -16.47 3.21
N ALA A 63 -19.98 -15.57 4.13
CA ALA A 63 -21.32 -15.54 4.70
C ALA A 63 -22.38 -15.27 3.62
N MET A 64 -23.63 -15.59 3.96
CA MET A 64 -24.77 -15.25 3.12
C MET A 64 -24.95 -13.72 3.14
N GLY A 65 -25.15 -13.10 1.97
CA GLY A 65 -25.26 -11.64 1.85
C GLY A 65 -23.92 -10.90 1.80
N SER A 66 -22.80 -11.61 1.72
CA SER A 66 -21.47 -11.01 1.58
C SER A 66 -21.30 -10.23 0.28
N LEU A 67 -20.44 -9.21 0.32
CA LEU A 67 -20.13 -8.34 -0.82
C LEU A 67 -19.27 -9.05 -1.88
N ILE A 68 -18.64 -10.17 -1.52
CA ILE A 68 -17.88 -11.01 -2.44
C ILE A 68 -18.28 -12.47 -2.30
N SER A 69 -18.21 -13.20 -3.42
CA SER A 69 -18.37 -14.65 -3.42
C SER A 69 -17.16 -15.35 -2.81
N THR A 70 -17.34 -16.61 -2.37
CA THR A 70 -16.23 -17.47 -1.94
C THR A 70 -15.17 -17.63 -3.02
N SER A 71 -15.56 -17.77 -4.29
CA SER A 71 -14.61 -17.86 -5.42
C SER A 71 -13.78 -16.58 -5.58
N THR A 72 -14.39 -15.40 -5.40
CA THR A 72 -13.68 -14.12 -5.45
C THR A 72 -12.70 -14.01 -4.28
N LYS A 73 -13.12 -14.38 -3.05
CA LYS A 73 -12.25 -14.46 -1.87
C LYS A 73 -11.04 -15.34 -2.14
N ASP A 74 -11.23 -16.51 -2.74
CA ASP A 74 -10.15 -17.45 -3.05
C ASP A 74 -9.18 -16.90 -4.11
N SER A 75 -9.68 -16.16 -5.10
CA SER A 75 -8.84 -15.45 -6.08
C SER A 75 -8.01 -14.33 -5.42
N PHE A 76 -8.62 -13.51 -4.56
CA PHE A 76 -7.88 -12.50 -3.80
C PHE A 76 -6.83 -13.14 -2.90
N LYS A 77 -7.17 -14.20 -2.18
CA LYS A 77 -6.24 -14.93 -1.30
C LYS A 77 -5.03 -15.43 -2.08
N ARG A 78 -5.23 -15.94 -3.30
CA ARG A 78 -4.14 -16.41 -4.16
C ARG A 78 -3.21 -15.27 -4.58
N GLY A 79 -3.76 -14.15 -5.02
CA GLY A 79 -2.95 -12.98 -5.37
C GLY A 79 -2.18 -12.41 -4.18
N LEU A 80 -2.82 -12.36 -3.00
CA LEU A 80 -2.14 -11.93 -1.77
C LEU A 80 -1.02 -12.89 -1.36
N GLN A 81 -1.22 -14.20 -1.54
CA GLN A 81 -0.18 -15.19 -1.30
C GLN A 81 1.00 -15.00 -2.27
N GLU A 82 0.73 -14.76 -3.55
CA GLU A 82 1.78 -14.52 -4.55
C GLU A 82 2.59 -13.25 -4.23
N ALA A 83 1.92 -12.17 -3.82
CA ALA A 83 2.58 -10.96 -3.35
C ALA A 83 3.45 -11.23 -2.11
N LEU A 84 2.93 -11.97 -1.13
CA LEU A 84 3.66 -12.33 0.09
C LEU A 84 4.90 -13.16 -0.24
N ASP A 85 4.78 -14.14 -1.13
CA ASP A 85 5.91 -14.96 -1.60
C ASP A 85 6.98 -14.08 -2.29
N GLY A 86 6.55 -13.07 -3.05
CA GLY A 86 7.43 -12.07 -3.65
C GLY A 86 8.18 -11.23 -2.63
N VAL A 87 7.50 -10.75 -1.58
CA VAL A 87 8.12 -10.01 -0.46
C VAL A 87 9.12 -10.88 0.30
N VAL A 88 8.76 -12.14 0.60
CA VAL A 88 9.67 -13.09 1.27
C VAL A 88 10.90 -13.36 0.41
N ALA A 89 10.74 -13.51 -0.91
CA ALA A 89 11.85 -13.67 -1.84
C ALA A 89 12.74 -12.42 -1.88
N ALA A 90 12.15 -11.22 -1.95
CA ALA A 90 12.89 -9.96 -1.91
C ALA A 90 13.71 -9.83 -0.62
N ASN A 91 13.12 -10.15 0.54
CA ASN A 91 13.83 -10.10 1.81
C ASN A 91 15.01 -11.08 1.88
N ARG A 92 14.85 -12.30 1.35
CA ARG A 92 15.95 -13.29 1.25
C ARG A 92 17.07 -12.81 0.32
N LEU A 93 16.73 -12.20 -0.81
CA LEU A 93 17.71 -11.66 -1.76
C LEU A 93 18.47 -10.48 -1.16
N LEU A 94 17.77 -9.59 -0.45
CA LEU A 94 18.37 -8.46 0.24
C LEU A 94 19.35 -8.94 1.33
N ALA A 95 18.97 -9.94 2.13
CA ALA A 95 19.84 -10.56 3.13
C ALA A 95 21.08 -11.24 2.52
N ALA A 96 21.00 -11.67 1.26
CA ALA A 96 22.11 -12.23 0.50
C ALA A 96 22.96 -11.17 -0.22
N GLY A 97 22.70 -9.87 -0.03
CA GLY A 97 23.41 -8.77 -0.69
C GLY A 97 23.00 -8.53 -2.15
N ARG A 98 21.91 -9.17 -2.62
CA ARG A 98 21.40 -9.05 -3.99
C ARG A 98 20.31 -7.99 -4.08
N SER A 99 20.69 -6.72 -3.92
CA SER A 99 19.74 -5.59 -3.85
C SER A 99 18.90 -5.42 -5.11
N VAL A 100 19.51 -5.48 -6.30
CA VAL A 100 18.77 -5.33 -7.57
C VAL A 100 17.72 -6.42 -7.76
N ASP A 101 18.07 -7.68 -7.50
CA ASP A 101 17.10 -8.78 -7.59
C ASP A 101 15.99 -8.68 -6.53
N ALA A 102 16.33 -8.16 -5.34
CA ALA A 102 15.35 -7.91 -4.29
C ALA A 102 14.36 -6.82 -4.70
N GLU A 103 14.85 -5.74 -5.31
CA GLU A 103 14.04 -4.65 -5.85
C GLU A 103 13.08 -5.15 -6.93
N ASP A 104 13.57 -5.93 -7.90
CA ASP A 104 12.74 -6.50 -8.96
C ASP A 104 11.61 -7.39 -8.40
N ARG A 105 11.93 -8.23 -7.40
CA ARG A 105 10.92 -9.08 -6.75
C ARG A 105 9.90 -8.27 -5.98
N LEU A 106 10.35 -7.22 -5.31
CA LEU A 106 9.48 -6.36 -4.54
C LEU A 106 8.56 -5.52 -5.44
N ALA A 107 9.06 -5.05 -6.58
CA ALA A 107 8.27 -4.31 -7.57
C ALA A 107 7.11 -5.17 -8.13
N ILE A 108 7.35 -6.46 -8.36
CA ILE A 108 6.29 -7.41 -8.77
C ILE A 108 5.25 -7.56 -7.65
N ALA A 109 5.70 -7.78 -6.41
CA ALA A 109 4.80 -7.93 -5.27
C ALA A 109 3.94 -6.67 -5.07
N ASP A 110 4.54 -5.49 -5.11
CA ASP A 110 3.87 -4.20 -5.00
C ASP A 110 2.85 -3.98 -6.13
N ALA A 111 3.18 -4.34 -7.38
CA ALA A 111 2.25 -4.27 -8.49
C ALA A 111 1.02 -5.16 -8.28
N ILE A 112 1.21 -6.39 -7.81
CA ILE A 112 0.10 -7.30 -7.47
C ILE A 112 -0.79 -6.68 -6.40
N VAL A 113 -0.21 -6.19 -5.31
CA VAL A 113 -0.94 -5.59 -4.19
C VAL A 113 -1.74 -4.37 -4.65
N LYS A 114 -1.16 -3.49 -5.46
CA LYS A 114 -1.86 -2.32 -6.02
C LYS A 114 -3.06 -2.70 -6.87
N VAL A 115 -2.94 -3.73 -7.71
CA VAL A 115 -4.07 -4.23 -8.52
C VAL A 115 -5.17 -4.79 -7.62
N LEU A 116 -4.81 -5.57 -6.59
CA LEU A 116 -5.78 -6.12 -5.64
C LEU A 116 -6.48 -5.02 -4.84
N GLN A 117 -5.74 -4.05 -4.32
CA GLN A 117 -6.30 -2.90 -3.60
C GLN A 117 -7.27 -2.08 -4.47
N ALA A 118 -6.92 -1.84 -5.73
CA ALA A 118 -7.81 -1.13 -6.66
C ALA A 118 -9.14 -1.89 -6.88
N GLU A 119 -9.07 -3.21 -7.00
CA GLU A 119 -10.27 -4.05 -7.15
C GLU A 119 -11.09 -4.13 -5.84
N LEU A 120 -10.44 -4.18 -4.68
CA LEU A 120 -11.13 -4.14 -3.38
C LEU A 120 -11.86 -2.81 -3.18
N LEU A 121 -11.24 -1.68 -3.55
CA LEU A 121 -11.86 -0.36 -3.50
C LEU A 121 -13.10 -0.25 -4.39
N ARG A 122 -13.10 -0.91 -5.57
CA ARG A 122 -14.29 -0.94 -6.44
C ARG A 122 -15.46 -1.68 -5.82
N ARG A 123 -15.20 -2.70 -5.01
CA ARG A 123 -16.23 -3.53 -4.35
C ARG A 123 -16.80 -2.91 -3.08
N GLN A 124 -16.21 -1.82 -2.61
CA GLN A 124 -16.66 -1.06 -1.44
C GLN A 124 -17.52 0.15 -1.81
N ARG A 125 -17.69 0.45 -3.10
CA ARG A 125 -18.54 1.53 -3.63
C ARG A 125 -19.88 0.97 -4.07
#